data_AF-A0A8S4G3E9-F1
#
_entry.id   AF-A0A8S4G3E9-F1
#
_cell.length_a   1.000
_cell.length_b   1.000
_cell.length_c   1.000
_cell.angle_alpha   90.00
_cell.angle_beta   90.00
_cell.angle_gamma   90.00
#
_symmetry.space_group_name_H-M   'P 1'
#
loop_
_entity.id
_entity.type
_entity.pdbx_description
1 polymer ?
#
loop_
_entity_poly.entity_id
_entity_poly.type
_entity_poly.pdbx_seq_one_letter_code
_entity_poly.pdbx_strand_id
1 'polypeptide(L)'
;MSFTTKPLLVLCILSIIKSVHSINCYQCFGSDSNNPFECNEYLDSDNDLAPTDCATIHDAQFCIKHVGRFEGGISTKRFCSSLDLGNYCNYVQQPGDKLEYRTCIYTCSTDGCNHATGVTVSLSTMALAASLLLLKSLYA
;
A
#
# COMPACT_ATOMS: atom_id res chain seq x y z
N MET A 1 10.16 24.94 42.25
CA MET A 1 10.37 23.92 41.18
C MET A 1 9.03 23.35 40.68
N SER A 2 8.05 24.18 40.29
CA SER A 2 6.68 23.71 39.96
C SER A 2 6.24 24.01 38.50
N PHE A 3 7.07 24.67 37.70
CA PHE A 3 6.68 25.15 36.36
C PHE A 3 7.02 24.17 35.22
N THR A 4 7.93 23.22 35.45
CA THR A 4 8.42 22.28 34.42
C THR A 4 7.61 20.98 34.30
N THR A 5 6.80 20.63 35.31
CA THR A 5 6.00 19.39 35.34
C THR A 5 4.74 19.44 34.47
N LYS A 6 4.12 20.63 34.35
CA LYS A 6 2.93 20.84 33.51
C LYS A 6 3.18 20.68 31.99
N PRO A 7 4.22 21.29 31.40
CA PRO A 7 4.50 21.11 29.96
C PRO A 7 4.96 19.69 29.63
N LEU A 8 5.71 19.04 30.53
CA LEU A 8 6.13 17.64 30.35
C LEU A 8 4.92 16.69 30.33
N LEU A 9 3.95 16.89 31.22
CA LEU A 9 2.71 16.12 31.25
C LEU A 9 1.88 16.33 29.97
N VAL A 10 1.80 17.57 29.46
CA VAL A 10 1.10 17.87 28.20
C VAL A 10 1.80 17.22 27.00
N LEU A 11 3.13 17.21 26.96
CA LEU A 11 3.91 16.53 25.91
C LEU A 11 3.71 15.01 25.94
N CYS A 12 3.63 14.42 27.15
CA CYS A 12 3.29 13.02 27.34
C CYS A 12 1.86 12.71 26.88
N ILE A 13 0.88 13.60 27.08
CA ILE A 13 -0.50 13.42 26.64
C ILE A 13 -0.61 13.52 25.11
N LEU A 14 0.09 14.46 24.47
CA LEU A 14 0.10 14.63 23.02
C LEU A 14 0.73 13.43 22.29
N SER A 15 1.69 12.73 22.90
CA SER A 15 2.33 11.54 22.33
C SER A 15 1.46 10.27 22.41
N ILE A 16 0.34 10.31 23.14
CA ILE A 16 -0.66 9.22 23.19
C ILE A 16 -1.74 9.41 22.09
N ILE A 17 -1.85 10.61 21.51
CA ILE A 17 -2.84 10.90 20.48
C ILE A 17 -2.33 10.32 19.16
N LYS A 18 -2.83 9.14 18.79
CA LYS A 18 -2.64 8.61 17.43
C LYS A 18 -3.58 9.34 16.49
N SER A 19 -3.03 10.14 15.58
CA SER A 19 -3.81 10.65 14.45
C SER A 19 -4.15 9.46 13.55
N VAL A 20 -5.45 9.18 13.35
CA VAL A 20 -5.91 8.18 12.40
C VAL A 20 -6.22 8.92 11.11
N HIS A 21 -5.27 8.92 10.18
CA HIS A 21 -5.57 9.27 8.80
C HIS A 21 -5.94 7.99 8.05
N SER A 22 -7.10 8.04 7.40
CA SER A 22 -7.39 7.18 6.27
C SER A 22 -6.30 7.36 5.22
N ILE A 23 -5.79 6.26 4.66
CA ILE A 23 -4.85 6.30 3.54
C ILE A 23 -5.61 6.43 2.21
N ASN A 24 -4.92 6.83 1.15
CA ASN A 24 -5.47 6.84 -0.20
C ASN A 24 -4.92 5.65 -0.99
N CYS A 25 -5.78 4.88 -1.63
CA CYS A 25 -5.37 3.73 -2.44
C CYS A 25 -5.98 3.80 -3.83
N TYR A 26 -5.31 3.18 -4.81
CA TYR A 26 -5.99 2.90 -6.07
C TYR A 26 -7.11 1.89 -5.80
N GLN A 27 -8.31 2.19 -6.30
CA GLN A 27 -9.50 1.34 -6.15
C GLN A 27 -10.07 1.06 -7.54
N CYS A 28 -9.92 -0.17 -8.03
CA CYS A 28 -10.36 -0.54 -9.37
C CYS A 28 -10.53 -2.05 -9.53
N PHE A 29 -11.25 -2.45 -10.57
CA PHE A 29 -11.48 -3.84 -10.95
C PHE A 29 -11.35 -3.98 -12.45
N GLY A 30 -10.43 -4.82 -12.93
CA GLY A 30 -10.18 -4.91 -14.37
C GLY A 30 -11.26 -5.65 -15.18
N SER A 31 -12.36 -6.09 -14.55
CA SER A 31 -13.59 -6.48 -15.28
C SER A 31 -14.73 -5.47 -15.11
N ASP A 32 -14.45 -4.24 -14.67
CA ASP A 32 -15.40 -3.13 -14.73
C ASP A 32 -15.68 -2.78 -16.19
N SER A 33 -16.96 -2.81 -16.57
CA SER A 33 -17.40 -2.48 -17.92
C SER A 33 -17.38 -0.98 -18.21
N ASN A 34 -17.37 -0.13 -17.19
CA ASN A 34 -17.40 1.32 -17.36
C ASN A 34 -16.01 1.88 -17.67
N ASN A 35 -14.97 1.34 -17.03
CA ASN A 35 -13.57 1.73 -17.21
C ASN A 35 -12.73 0.50 -17.60
N PRO A 36 -13.03 -0.13 -18.75
CA PRO A 36 -12.29 -1.30 -19.19
C PRO A 36 -10.84 -0.90 -19.46
N PHE A 37 -9.90 -1.79 -19.12
CA PHE A 37 -8.45 -1.61 -19.35
C PHE A 37 -7.71 -0.60 -18.46
N GLU A 38 -8.39 0.13 -17.57
CA GLU A 38 -7.72 1.05 -16.64
C GLU A 38 -7.01 0.29 -15.50
N CYS A 39 -7.56 -0.84 -15.06
CA CYS A 39 -7.06 -1.59 -13.91
C CYS A 39 -6.09 -2.73 -14.32
N ASN A 40 -4.96 -2.37 -14.93
CA ASN A 40 -3.91 -3.33 -15.32
C ASN A 40 -3.03 -3.74 -14.14
N GLU A 41 -2.24 -4.81 -14.28
CA GLU A 41 -1.30 -5.27 -13.22
C GLU A 41 -0.28 -4.19 -12.83
N TYR A 42 0.16 -3.43 -13.84
CA TYR A 42 1.03 -2.26 -13.75
C TYR A 42 0.24 -1.06 -14.24
N LEU A 43 0.29 0.01 -13.47
CA LEU A 43 -0.30 1.29 -13.85
C LEU A 43 0.75 2.11 -14.59
N ASP A 44 0.52 2.31 -15.88
CA ASP A 44 1.37 3.13 -16.75
C ASP A 44 1.04 4.62 -16.55
N SER A 45 1.88 5.50 -17.10
CA SER A 45 1.72 6.96 -16.99
C SER A 45 0.44 7.51 -17.63
N ASP A 46 -0.14 6.75 -18.55
CA ASP A 46 -1.29 7.17 -19.37
C ASP A 46 -2.63 6.64 -18.82
N ASN A 47 -2.68 6.20 -17.56
CA ASN A 47 -3.95 5.82 -16.94
C ASN A 47 -4.69 7.03 -16.36
N ASP A 48 -6.01 6.91 -16.27
CA ASP A 48 -6.86 7.95 -15.67
C ASP A 48 -7.18 7.66 -14.19
N LEU A 49 -6.50 6.66 -13.59
CA LEU A 49 -6.74 6.27 -12.21
C LEU A 49 -5.97 7.17 -11.24
N ALA A 50 -6.66 7.62 -10.20
CA ALA A 50 -6.05 8.31 -9.07
C ALA A 50 -6.31 7.52 -7.77
N PRO A 51 -5.39 7.59 -6.78
CA PRO A 51 -5.69 7.10 -5.44
C PRO A 51 -6.90 7.83 -4.85
N THR A 52 -7.82 7.08 -4.28
CA THR A 52 -9.02 7.60 -3.63
C THR A 52 -9.00 7.27 -2.14
N ASP A 53 -9.68 8.13 -1.37
CA ASP A 53 -9.74 8.03 0.09
C ASP A 53 -10.38 6.72 0.55
N CYS A 54 -9.73 6.05 1.49
CA CYS A 54 -10.19 4.80 2.08
C CYS A 54 -11.14 4.98 3.27
N ALA A 55 -11.58 6.21 3.58
CA ALA A 55 -12.37 6.50 4.79
C ALA A 55 -13.73 5.80 4.83
N THR A 56 -14.21 5.32 3.68
CA THR A 56 -15.42 4.48 3.58
C THR A 56 -15.25 3.11 4.22
N ILE A 57 -14.01 2.66 4.44
CA ILE A 57 -13.68 1.40 5.11
C ILE A 57 -13.16 1.70 6.52
N HIS A 58 -13.81 1.07 7.51
CA HIS A 58 -13.43 1.18 8.91
C HIS A 58 -11.99 0.71 9.15
N ASP A 59 -11.16 1.55 9.78
CA ASP A 59 -9.75 1.29 10.06
C ASP A 59 -8.90 0.88 8.85
N ALA A 60 -9.20 1.41 7.67
CA ALA A 60 -8.38 1.15 6.49
C ALA A 60 -6.95 1.68 6.65
N GLN A 61 -5.99 0.77 6.69
CA GLN A 61 -4.56 1.03 6.91
C GLN A 61 -3.67 0.43 5.81
N PHE A 62 -4.27 -0.33 4.89
CA PHE A 62 -3.55 -1.07 3.86
C PHE A 62 -4.18 -0.90 2.48
N CYS A 63 -3.35 -0.73 1.47
CA CYS A 63 -3.73 -0.86 0.08
C CYS A 63 -3.41 -2.27 -0.40
N ILE A 64 -4.39 -2.91 -1.03
CA ILE A 64 -4.24 -4.25 -1.59
C ILE A 64 -4.19 -4.16 -3.12
N LYS A 65 -3.29 -4.95 -3.72
CA LYS A 65 -3.34 -5.33 -5.14
C LYS A 65 -3.46 -6.85 -5.24
N HIS A 66 -4.56 -7.30 -5.82
CA HIS A 66 -4.84 -8.70 -6.10
C HIS A 66 -4.75 -8.94 -7.60
N VAL A 67 -3.84 -9.79 -8.04
CA VAL A 67 -3.61 -10.13 -9.45
C VAL A 67 -3.83 -11.62 -9.62
N GLY A 68 -4.62 -12.03 -10.60
CA GLY A 68 -4.83 -13.44 -10.90
C GLY A 68 -6.30 -13.76 -11.09
N ARG A 69 -6.72 -14.96 -10.69
CA ARG A 69 -8.09 -15.42 -10.91
C ARG A 69 -8.95 -15.21 -9.67
N PHE A 70 -10.00 -14.41 -9.78
CA PHE A 70 -10.98 -14.16 -8.73
C PHE A 70 -12.37 -13.93 -9.33
N GLU A 71 -13.43 -14.26 -8.60
CA GLU A 71 -14.84 -13.99 -8.99
C GLU A 71 -15.22 -14.47 -10.41
N GLY A 72 -14.57 -15.52 -10.91
CA GLY A 72 -14.85 -16.12 -12.24
C GLY A 72 -14.05 -15.55 -13.42
N GLY A 73 -13.19 -14.55 -13.19
CA GLY A 73 -12.34 -13.94 -14.23
C GLY A 73 -10.87 -13.86 -13.83
N ILE A 74 -10.00 -13.61 -14.81
CA ILE A 74 -8.57 -13.31 -14.58
C ILE A 74 -8.39 -11.81 -14.77
N SER A 75 -7.98 -11.11 -13.73
CA SER A 75 -7.81 -9.66 -13.79
C SER A 75 -6.95 -9.13 -12.64
N THR A 76 -6.87 -7.81 -12.50
CA THR A 76 -6.31 -7.12 -11.34
C THR A 76 -7.43 -6.39 -10.59
N LYS A 77 -7.42 -6.49 -9.27
CA LYS A 77 -8.33 -5.79 -8.35
C LYS A 77 -7.51 -5.03 -7.33
N ARG A 78 -7.85 -3.77 -7.11
CA ARG A 78 -7.21 -2.90 -6.12
C ARG A 78 -8.25 -2.35 -5.18
N PHE A 79 -7.96 -2.35 -3.88
CA PHE A 79 -8.92 -1.95 -2.85
C PHE A 79 -8.22 -1.59 -1.54
N CYS A 80 -8.93 -0.85 -0.69
CA CYS A 80 -8.53 -0.54 0.68
C CYS A 80 -8.84 -1.72 1.62
N SER A 81 -8.02 -1.91 2.65
CA SER A 81 -8.20 -2.96 3.66
C SER A 81 -7.77 -2.44 5.03
N SER A 82 -8.49 -2.89 6.06
CA SER A 82 -8.08 -2.73 7.46
C SER A 82 -7.10 -3.79 7.93
N LEU A 83 -6.91 -4.84 7.13
CA LEU A 83 -6.05 -5.97 7.43
C LEU A 83 -4.89 -6.08 6.43
N ASP A 84 -3.73 -6.45 6.95
CA ASP A 84 -2.61 -6.90 6.13
C ASP A 84 -2.95 -8.30 5.58
N LEU A 85 -3.14 -8.40 4.26
CA LEU A 85 -3.44 -9.66 3.59
C LEU A 85 -2.15 -10.40 3.17
N GLY A 86 -0.99 -9.86 3.51
CA GLY A 86 0.31 -10.41 3.21
C GLY A 86 0.83 -10.05 1.81
N ASN A 87 1.95 -10.66 1.47
CA ASN A 87 2.63 -10.49 0.18
C ASN A 87 3.06 -11.87 -0.32
N TYR A 88 2.21 -12.52 -1.13
CA TYR A 88 2.45 -13.88 -1.59
C TYR A 88 1.81 -14.16 -2.95
N CYS A 89 2.28 -15.22 -3.61
CA CYS A 89 1.70 -15.75 -4.83
C CYS A 89 1.51 -17.25 -4.70
N ASN A 90 0.30 -17.74 -4.98
CA ASN A 90 -0.04 -19.16 -4.98
C ASN A 90 -0.56 -19.58 -6.36
N TYR A 91 -0.36 -20.84 -6.71
CA TYR A 91 -1.04 -21.46 -7.84
C TYR A 91 -2.35 -22.07 -7.33
N VAL A 92 -3.46 -21.65 -7.93
CA VAL A 92 -4.81 -22.08 -7.56
C VAL A 92 -5.52 -22.67 -8.76
N GLN A 93 -6.12 -23.83 -8.55
CA GLN A 93 -6.99 -24.50 -9.51
C GLN A 93 -8.42 -24.46 -8.98
N GLN A 94 -9.35 -23.84 -9.70
CA GLN A 94 -10.76 -23.91 -9.32
C GLN A 94 -11.39 -25.19 -9.89
N PRO A 95 -12.43 -25.73 -9.24
CA PRO A 95 -13.18 -26.85 -9.77
C PRO A 95 -13.66 -26.58 -11.20
N GLY A 96 -13.26 -27.43 -12.15
CA GLY A 96 -13.62 -27.31 -13.56
C GLY A 96 -12.53 -26.72 -14.46
N ASP A 97 -11.48 -26.12 -13.91
CA ASP A 97 -10.36 -25.64 -14.72
C ASP A 97 -9.34 -26.74 -15.01
N LYS A 98 -8.85 -26.77 -16.24
CA LYS A 98 -7.72 -27.64 -16.64
C LYS A 98 -6.36 -27.05 -16.30
N LEU A 99 -6.32 -25.76 -15.97
CA LEU A 99 -5.10 -24.99 -15.74
C LEU A 99 -5.06 -24.50 -14.29
N GLU A 100 -3.86 -24.39 -13.74
CA GLU A 100 -3.60 -23.67 -12.51
C GLU A 100 -3.30 -22.21 -12.82
N TYR A 101 -3.80 -21.30 -12.01
CA TYR A 101 -3.59 -19.86 -12.16
C TYR A 101 -2.72 -19.33 -11.04
N ARG A 102 -1.67 -18.61 -11.39
CA ARG A 102 -0.88 -17.85 -10.42
C ARG A 102 -1.72 -16.65 -9.95
N THR A 103 -2.00 -16.62 -8.65
CA THR A 103 -2.75 -15.57 -8.00
C THR A 103 -1.90 -14.96 -6.90
N CYS A 104 -1.71 -13.65 -6.94
CA CYS A 104 -0.84 -12.88 -6.06
C CYS A 104 -1.63 -11.84 -5.27
N ILE A 105 -1.31 -11.73 -3.98
CA ILE A 105 -1.74 -10.66 -3.09
C ILE A 105 -0.52 -9.82 -2.75
N TYR A 106 -0.64 -8.51 -2.93
CA TYR A 106 0.34 -7.53 -2.47
C TYR A 106 -0.32 -6.56 -1.51
N THR A 107 0.33 -6.33 -0.37
CA THR A 107 -0.13 -5.42 0.68
C THR A 107 0.94 -4.39 0.99
N CYS A 108 0.53 -3.12 1.07
CA CYS A 108 1.37 -2.00 1.43
C CYS A 108 0.56 -0.95 2.23
N SER A 109 1.22 -0.04 2.95
CA SER A 109 0.58 0.80 3.98
C SER A 109 0.84 2.31 3.81
N THR A 110 1.12 2.76 2.58
CA THR A 110 1.34 4.18 2.25
C THR A 110 0.42 4.62 1.12
N ASP A 111 0.18 5.92 0.99
CA ASP A 111 -0.70 6.44 -0.05
C ASP A 111 -0.26 5.99 -1.47
N GLY A 112 -1.20 5.50 -2.25
CA GLY A 112 -1.02 5.09 -3.64
C GLY A 112 -0.04 3.93 -3.87
N CYS A 113 0.38 3.22 -2.82
CA CYS A 113 1.44 2.23 -2.94
C CYS A 113 1.08 1.02 -3.81
N ASN A 114 -0.21 0.74 -4.01
CA ASN A 114 -0.70 -0.39 -4.80
C ASN A 114 -0.77 -0.13 -6.32
N HIS A 115 -0.13 0.93 -6.85
CA HIS A 115 -0.05 1.17 -8.30
C HIS A 115 0.73 0.05 -9.04
N ALA A 116 1.87 -0.36 -8.48
CA ALA A 116 2.79 -1.35 -9.06
C ALA A 116 3.26 -2.35 -8.00
N THR A 117 4.14 -3.29 -8.38
CA THR A 117 4.85 -4.12 -7.40
C THR A 117 5.84 -3.24 -6.64
N GLY A 118 5.56 -2.97 -5.37
CA GLY A 118 6.40 -2.11 -4.53
C GLY A 118 7.84 -2.62 -4.48
N VAL A 119 8.80 -1.78 -4.87
CA VAL A 119 10.22 -2.01 -4.59
C VAL A 119 10.41 -1.75 -3.11
N THR A 120 10.61 -2.80 -2.32
CA THR A 120 10.94 -2.65 -0.89
C THR A 120 12.37 -2.13 -0.77
N VAL A 121 12.53 -0.81 -0.61
CA VAL A 121 13.82 -0.21 -0.28
C VAL A 121 14.07 -0.44 1.21
N SER A 122 15.14 -1.16 1.54
CA SER A 122 15.50 -1.43 2.93
C SER A 122 15.86 -0.14 3.66
N LEU A 123 15.41 0.02 4.90
CA LEU A 123 15.81 1.15 5.75
C LEU A 123 17.33 1.24 5.90
N SER A 124 18.03 0.10 5.85
CA SER A 124 19.49 0.06 5.89
C SER A 124 20.16 0.69 4.68
N THR A 125 19.58 0.58 3.47
CA THR A 125 20.17 1.19 2.26
C THR A 125 19.99 2.70 2.25
N MET A 126 18.86 3.20 2.77
CA MET A 126 18.62 4.62 2.96
C MET A 126 19.57 5.24 4.00
N ALA A 127 19.78 4.56 5.13
CA ALA A 127 20.71 5.00 6.16
C ALA A 127 22.16 5.06 5.66
N LEU A 128 22.57 4.09 4.84
CA LEU A 128 23.92 4.07 4.23
C LEU A 128 24.11 5.22 3.23
N ALA A 129 23.10 5.51 2.41
CA ALA A 129 23.15 6.62 1.46
C ALA A 129 23.24 7.99 2.17
N ALA A 130 22.48 8.17 3.26
CA ALA A 130 22.52 9.38 4.06
C ALA A 130 23.88 9.58 4.75
N SER A 131 24.48 8.51 5.29
CA SER A 131 25.81 8.60 5.93
C SER A 131 26.92 8.91 4.92
N LEU A 132 26.87 8.34 3.71
CA LEU A 132 27.78 8.66 2.61
C LEU A 132 27.67 10.13 2.15
N LEU A 133 26.46 10.70 2.13
CA LEU A 133 26.24 12.11 1.80
C LEU A 133 26.79 13.05 2.88
N LEU A 134 26.58 12.71 4.16
CA LEU A 134 27.15 13.47 5.29
C LEU A 134 28.68 13.40 5.31
N LEU A 135 29.26 12.22 5.03
CA LEU A 135 30.71 12.07 4.86
C LEU A 135 31.21 12.96 3.71
N LYS A 136 30.55 12.95 2.55
CA LYS A 136 30.93 13.86 1.45
C LYS A 136 30.88 15.34 1.84
N SER A 137 29.89 15.77 2.62
CA SER A 137 29.81 17.19 3.02
C SER A 137 30.81 17.59 4.10
N LEU A 138 31.36 16.63 4.85
CA LEU A 138 32.36 16.87 5.89
C LEU A 138 33.80 16.86 5.34
N TYR A 139 34.02 16.21 4.19
CA TYR A 139 35.32 16.06 3.54
C TYR A 139 35.44 16.86 2.23
N ALA A 140 34.49 17.75 1.94
CA ALA A 140 34.51 18.71 0.84
C ALA A 140 34.73 20.13 1.34
#